data_AF-A0AAV1PL10-F1
#
_entry.id   AF-A0AAV1PL10-F1
#
_cell.length_a   1.000
_cell.length_b   1.000
_cell.length_c   1.000
_cell.angle_alpha   90.00
_cell.angle_beta   90.00
_cell.angle_gamma   90.00
#
_symmetry.space_group_name_H-M   'P 1'
#
loop_
_entity.id
_entity.type
_entity.pdbx_description
1 polymer ?
#
loop_
_entity_poly.entity_id
_entity_poly.type
_entity_poly.pdbx_seq_one_letter_code
_entity_poly.pdbx_strand_id
1 'polypeptide(L)'
;MAEQKEELERLKQRRSAAQTAFTRRANYLTSRATALGESEMVGEWRTFKSDHLRVRDAGFEYVTALREAEDERAEEIAEQIDKKTAECDNKFDETEQVVLKSFWTRFAEEAITTLANEAESAMDKAEETDYHQLSRKQCDLMNKSLEREVYELEKEVNDWMNLIPRSMLTESKDCVRKLKKRREKLWDEWAWQGNSQGFCLVSKRKSQMKRQRKTKVDNGASLVRKQHLLVLNLSLSHSTLITLNPQSEPSSLACPASPQISAMVHFQMPRTHHSERSTHCKVVLAGTLGLTMIDP
;
A
#
# COMPACT_ATOMS: atom_id res chain seq x y z
N MET A 1 -21.73 -33.33 35.10
CA MET A 1 -21.34 -34.65 34.58
C MET A 1 -21.86 -34.94 33.17
N ALA A 2 -23.18 -35.09 32.95
CA ALA A 2 -23.70 -35.46 31.62
C ALA A 2 -23.41 -34.38 30.54
N GLU A 3 -23.75 -33.13 30.83
CA GLU A 3 -23.51 -31.97 29.94
C GLU A 3 -22.02 -31.77 29.63
N GLN A 4 -21.15 -31.89 30.63
CA GLN A 4 -19.69 -31.83 30.46
C GLN A 4 -19.16 -32.92 29.52
N LYS A 5 -19.73 -34.13 29.58
CA LYS A 5 -19.34 -35.25 28.70
C LYS A 5 -19.80 -35.03 27.25
N GLU A 6 -20.98 -34.45 27.06
CA GLU A 6 -21.51 -34.07 25.74
C GLU A 6 -20.64 -32.97 25.10
N GLU A 7 -20.31 -31.93 25.87
CA GLU A 7 -19.44 -30.84 25.43
C GLU A 7 -18.02 -31.34 25.08
N LEU A 8 -17.45 -32.23 25.89
CA LEU A 8 -16.13 -32.80 25.62
C LEU A 8 -16.10 -33.60 24.30
N GLU A 9 -17.14 -34.38 24.00
CA GLU A 9 -17.27 -35.07 22.70
C GLU A 9 -17.50 -34.08 21.55
N ARG A 10 -18.24 -32.98 21.75
CA ARG A 10 -18.41 -31.90 20.75
C ARG A 10 -17.07 -31.26 20.39
N LEU A 11 -16.25 -30.92 21.40
CA LEU A 11 -14.92 -30.35 21.22
C LEU A 11 -13.96 -31.33 20.50
N LYS A 12 -13.97 -32.60 20.92
CA LYS A 12 -13.21 -33.70 20.27
C LYS A 12 -13.56 -33.87 18.79
N GLN A 13 -14.85 -33.80 18.44
CA GLN A 13 -15.33 -33.84 17.05
C GLN A 13 -14.86 -32.60 16.27
N ARG A 14 -15.03 -31.40 16.82
CA ARG A 14 -14.56 -30.15 16.20
C ARG A 14 -13.06 -30.17 15.92
N ARG A 15 -12.24 -30.60 16.88
CA ARG A 15 -10.78 -30.76 16.71
C ARG A 15 -10.45 -31.75 15.58
N SER A 16 -11.12 -32.89 15.56
CA SER A 16 -10.90 -33.94 14.55
C SER A 16 -11.29 -33.48 13.14
N ALA A 17 -12.37 -32.69 13.02
CA ALA A 17 -12.79 -32.09 11.77
C ALA A 17 -11.80 -31.02 11.28
N ALA A 18 -11.33 -30.13 12.17
CA ALA A 18 -10.32 -29.13 11.86
C ALA A 18 -9.00 -29.78 11.39
N GLN A 19 -8.51 -30.79 12.12
CA GLN A 19 -7.30 -31.54 11.76
C GLN A 19 -7.44 -32.20 10.38
N THR A 20 -8.60 -32.82 10.10
CA THR A 20 -8.88 -33.43 8.79
C THR A 20 -8.86 -32.41 7.65
N ALA A 21 -9.46 -31.22 7.86
CA ALA A 21 -9.44 -30.15 6.86
C ALA A 21 -8.01 -29.65 6.60
N PHE A 22 -7.26 -29.34 7.65
CA PHE A 22 -5.87 -28.92 7.60
C PHE A 22 -4.98 -29.94 6.87
N THR A 23 -4.98 -31.22 7.27
CA THR A 23 -4.13 -32.25 6.63
C THR A 23 -4.50 -32.45 5.16
N ARG A 24 -5.79 -32.43 4.80
CA ARG A 24 -6.22 -32.50 3.41
C ARG A 24 -5.71 -31.31 2.60
N ARG A 25 -5.73 -30.11 3.18
CA ARG A 25 -5.28 -28.86 2.54
C ARG A 25 -3.75 -28.80 2.42
N ALA A 26 -3.02 -29.23 3.43
CA ALA A 26 -1.56 -29.39 3.39
C ALA A 26 -1.15 -30.31 2.23
N ASN A 27 -1.71 -31.52 2.18
CA ASN A 27 -1.40 -32.50 1.13
C ASN A 27 -1.76 -31.98 -0.27
N TYR A 28 -2.87 -31.23 -0.41
CA TYR A 28 -3.25 -30.59 -1.66
C TYR A 28 -2.21 -29.56 -2.11
N LEU A 29 -1.82 -28.65 -1.22
CA LEU A 29 -0.81 -27.62 -1.49
C LEU A 29 0.56 -28.24 -1.80
N THR A 30 1.06 -29.16 -0.98
CA THR A 30 2.37 -29.81 -1.20
C THR A 30 2.42 -30.58 -2.52
N SER A 31 1.32 -31.25 -2.92
CA SER A 31 1.28 -32.03 -4.17
C SER A 31 1.00 -31.22 -5.43
N ARG A 32 0.31 -30.07 -5.32
CA ARG A 32 -0.11 -29.27 -6.49
C ARG A 32 0.54 -27.90 -6.62
N ALA A 33 1.38 -27.43 -5.69
CA ALA A 33 1.96 -26.07 -5.71
C ALA A 33 2.52 -25.66 -7.09
N THR A 34 3.22 -26.54 -7.79
CA THR A 34 3.79 -26.27 -9.13
C THR A 34 2.76 -26.20 -10.27
N ALA A 35 1.51 -26.61 -10.03
CA ALA A 35 0.43 -26.70 -11.02
C ALA A 35 -0.75 -25.74 -10.76
N LEU A 36 -0.87 -25.14 -9.56
CA LEU A 36 -1.92 -24.15 -9.26
C LEU A 36 -1.71 -22.87 -10.09
N GLY A 37 -2.80 -22.19 -10.46
CA GLY A 37 -2.73 -20.81 -10.95
C GLY A 37 -2.41 -19.82 -9.82
N GLU A 38 -1.98 -18.60 -10.15
CA GLU A 38 -1.63 -17.57 -9.14
C GLU A 38 -2.80 -17.31 -8.17
N SER A 39 -3.97 -16.92 -8.69
CA SER A 39 -5.17 -16.65 -7.88
C SER A 39 -5.66 -17.88 -7.11
N GLU A 40 -5.46 -19.09 -7.64
CA GLU A 40 -5.79 -20.35 -6.93
C GLU A 40 -4.83 -20.54 -5.75
N MET A 41 -3.53 -20.38 -5.96
CA MET A 41 -2.52 -20.47 -4.90
C MET A 41 -2.76 -19.44 -3.80
N VAL A 42 -3.09 -18.19 -4.13
CA VAL A 42 -3.42 -17.14 -3.14
C VAL A 42 -4.66 -17.51 -2.31
N GLY A 43 -5.72 -18.02 -2.94
CA GLY A 43 -6.95 -18.43 -2.26
C GLY A 43 -6.75 -19.66 -1.36
N GLU A 44 -6.05 -20.67 -1.87
CA GLU A 44 -5.73 -21.91 -1.17
C GLU A 44 -4.78 -21.67 0.00
N TRP A 45 -3.76 -20.81 -0.17
CA TRP A 45 -2.83 -20.40 0.89
C TRP A 45 -3.53 -19.66 2.04
N ARG A 46 -4.43 -18.72 1.71
CA ARG A 46 -5.27 -18.03 2.71
C ARG A 46 -6.15 -19.01 3.49
N THR A 47 -6.75 -19.97 2.79
CA THR A 47 -7.61 -21.00 3.38
C THR A 47 -6.80 -21.92 4.30
N PHE A 48 -5.60 -22.32 3.88
CA PHE A 48 -4.70 -23.15 4.68
C PHE A 48 -4.25 -22.48 5.99
N LYS A 49 -3.92 -21.18 5.96
CA LYS A 49 -3.68 -20.41 7.20
C LYS A 49 -4.89 -20.41 8.13
N SER A 50 -6.11 -20.27 7.58
CA SER A 50 -7.33 -20.35 8.39
C SER A 50 -7.57 -21.76 8.97
N ASP A 51 -7.26 -22.83 8.23
CA ASP A 51 -7.41 -24.20 8.72
C ASP A 51 -6.37 -24.55 9.79
N HIS A 52 -5.14 -24.04 9.68
CA HIS A 52 -4.11 -24.15 10.72
C HIS A 52 -4.53 -23.47 12.03
N LEU A 53 -5.01 -22.23 11.96
CA LEU A 53 -5.55 -21.53 13.14
C LEU A 53 -6.70 -22.31 13.79
N ARG A 54 -7.66 -22.82 12.99
CA ARG A 54 -8.76 -23.67 13.49
C ARG A 54 -8.28 -24.93 14.21
N VAL A 55 -7.18 -25.55 13.76
CA VAL A 55 -6.58 -26.71 14.45
C VAL A 55 -6.03 -26.30 15.80
N ARG A 56 -5.32 -25.17 15.88
CA ARG A 56 -4.76 -24.66 17.14
C ARG A 56 -5.87 -24.26 18.11
N ASP A 57 -6.87 -23.51 17.66
CA ASP A 57 -7.99 -23.07 18.49
C ASP A 57 -8.80 -24.27 19.02
N ALA A 58 -9.18 -25.21 18.14
CA ALA A 58 -9.94 -26.39 18.56
C ALA A 58 -9.11 -27.41 19.35
N GLY A 59 -7.79 -27.42 19.18
CA GLY A 59 -6.85 -28.17 20.00
C GLY A 59 -6.80 -27.60 21.42
N PHE A 60 -6.57 -26.29 21.54
CA PHE A 60 -6.52 -25.57 22.80
C PHE A 60 -7.82 -25.69 23.59
N GLU A 61 -8.98 -25.39 22.98
CA GLU A 61 -10.28 -25.51 23.65
C GLU A 61 -10.52 -26.93 24.20
N TYR A 62 -10.18 -27.96 23.44
CA TYR A 62 -10.35 -29.36 23.85
C TYR A 62 -9.36 -29.76 24.97
N VAL A 63 -8.12 -29.28 24.90
CA VAL A 63 -7.09 -29.50 25.94
C VAL A 63 -7.47 -28.82 27.25
N THR A 64 -7.95 -27.58 27.21
CA THR A 64 -8.45 -26.87 28.39
C THR A 64 -9.62 -27.62 29.03
N ALA A 65 -10.61 -28.05 28.24
CA ALA A 65 -11.76 -28.81 28.75
C ALA A 65 -11.40 -30.20 29.32
N LEU A 66 -10.32 -30.83 28.82
CA LEU A 66 -9.77 -32.06 29.41
C LEU A 66 -9.15 -31.81 30.77
N ARG A 67 -8.33 -30.76 30.91
CA ARG A 67 -7.66 -30.39 32.17
C ARG A 67 -8.65 -29.98 33.26
N GLU A 68 -9.72 -29.29 32.88
CA GLU A 68 -10.84 -28.93 33.77
C GLU A 68 -11.70 -30.12 34.24
N ALA A 69 -11.53 -31.31 33.64
CA ALA A 69 -12.29 -32.51 34.02
C ALA A 69 -11.69 -33.30 35.21
N GLU A 70 -10.49 -32.94 35.69
CA GLU A 70 -9.80 -33.52 36.85
C GLU A 70 -9.66 -35.06 36.85
N ASP A 71 -9.57 -35.68 35.65
CA ASP A 71 -9.31 -37.11 35.45
C ASP A 71 -7.84 -37.32 35.03
N GLU A 72 -7.13 -38.22 35.71
CA GLU A 72 -5.73 -38.58 35.41
C GLU A 72 -5.56 -39.09 33.96
N ARG A 73 -6.60 -39.72 33.38
CA ARG A 73 -6.62 -40.10 31.96
C ARG A 73 -6.85 -38.94 31.02
N ALA A 74 -7.48 -37.86 31.48
CA ALA A 74 -7.70 -36.67 30.66
C ALA A 74 -6.40 -35.88 30.46
N GLU A 75 -5.48 -35.88 31.43
CA GLU A 75 -4.16 -35.26 31.26
C GLU A 75 -3.30 -36.01 30.23
N GLU A 76 -3.26 -37.35 30.26
CA GLU A 76 -2.54 -38.14 29.23
C GLU A 76 -3.09 -37.84 27.82
N ILE A 77 -4.41 -37.70 27.69
CA ILE A 77 -5.05 -37.31 26.42
C ILE A 77 -4.66 -35.87 26.05
N ALA A 78 -4.63 -34.94 27.01
CA ALA A 78 -4.27 -33.54 26.78
C ALA A 78 -2.83 -33.43 26.24
N GLU A 79 -1.85 -34.09 26.87
CA GLU A 79 -0.46 -34.15 26.39
C GLU A 79 -0.37 -34.72 24.96
N GLN A 80 -1.13 -35.77 24.64
CA GLN A 80 -1.18 -36.33 23.29
C GLN A 80 -1.78 -35.36 22.25
N ILE A 81 -2.68 -34.45 22.66
CA ILE A 81 -3.23 -33.42 21.77
C ILE A 81 -2.28 -32.22 21.62
N ASP A 82 -1.60 -31.80 22.69
CA ASP A 82 -0.56 -30.77 22.61
C ASP A 82 0.55 -31.23 21.65
N LYS A 83 1.00 -32.49 21.76
CA LYS A 83 1.96 -33.10 20.81
C LYS A 83 1.45 -33.10 19.36
N LYS A 84 0.21 -33.54 19.12
CA LYS A 84 -0.39 -33.54 17.77
C LYS A 84 -0.58 -32.14 17.19
N THR A 85 -0.76 -31.13 18.05
CA THR A 85 -0.85 -29.72 17.64
C THR A 85 0.52 -29.23 17.19
N ALA A 86 1.59 -29.55 17.93
CA ALA A 86 2.97 -29.26 17.52
C ALA A 86 3.39 -30.02 16.22
N GLU A 87 2.91 -31.25 16.02
CA GLU A 87 3.06 -31.97 14.74
C GLU A 87 2.35 -31.23 13.58
N CYS A 88 1.20 -30.60 13.83
CA CYS A 88 0.53 -29.76 12.84
C CYS A 88 1.25 -28.42 12.59
N ASP A 89 1.86 -27.81 13.61
CA ASP A 89 2.70 -26.61 13.46
C ASP A 89 3.93 -26.90 12.58
N ASN A 90 4.66 -27.98 12.85
CA ASN A 90 5.76 -28.43 11.98
C ASN A 90 5.28 -28.66 10.54
N LYS A 91 4.10 -29.27 10.36
CA LYS A 91 3.54 -29.52 9.02
C LYS A 91 3.09 -28.25 8.31
N PHE A 92 2.66 -27.23 9.07
CA PHE A 92 2.38 -25.91 8.53
C PHE A 92 3.65 -25.27 7.96
N ASP A 93 4.76 -25.27 8.72
CA ASP A 93 6.04 -24.70 8.29
C ASP A 93 6.63 -25.41 7.05
N GLU A 94 6.56 -26.74 6.98
CA GLU A 94 6.92 -27.50 5.77
C GLU A 94 6.11 -27.06 4.55
N THR A 95 4.80 -26.91 4.73
CA THR A 95 3.87 -26.55 3.65
C THR A 95 4.07 -25.08 3.25
N GLU A 96 4.34 -24.18 4.21
CA GLU A 96 4.69 -22.78 3.98
C GLU A 96 5.91 -22.69 3.07
N GLN A 97 7.00 -23.39 3.39
CA GLN A 97 8.22 -23.35 2.58
C GLN A 97 7.98 -23.80 1.14
N VAL A 98 7.20 -24.87 0.92
CA VAL A 98 6.85 -25.35 -0.42
C VAL A 98 6.01 -24.33 -1.19
N VAL A 99 4.98 -23.76 -0.57
CA VAL A 99 4.08 -22.80 -1.22
C VAL A 99 4.80 -21.49 -1.53
N LEU A 100 5.48 -20.89 -0.56
CA LEU A 100 6.18 -19.61 -0.75
C LEU A 100 7.29 -19.73 -1.80
N LYS A 101 8.07 -20.82 -1.77
CA LYS A 101 9.10 -21.07 -2.79
C LYS A 101 8.48 -21.24 -4.18
N SER A 102 7.39 -22.01 -4.28
CA SER A 102 6.71 -22.22 -5.56
C SER A 102 6.03 -20.96 -6.10
N PHE A 103 5.53 -20.06 -5.23
CA PHE A 103 4.96 -18.78 -5.64
C PHE A 103 6.06 -17.85 -6.16
N TRP A 104 7.19 -17.78 -5.44
CA TRP A 104 8.36 -17.00 -5.86
C TRP A 104 8.82 -17.37 -7.27
N THR A 105 9.20 -18.64 -7.48
CA THR A 105 9.83 -19.10 -8.74
C THR A 105 8.89 -19.12 -9.95
N ARG A 106 7.58 -18.89 -9.77
CA ARG A 106 6.57 -18.99 -10.84
C ARG A 106 5.87 -17.68 -11.18
N PHE A 107 5.80 -16.76 -10.22
CA PHE A 107 5.04 -15.51 -10.36
C PHE A 107 5.84 -14.31 -9.89
N ALA A 108 6.42 -14.38 -8.68
CA ALA A 108 6.98 -13.18 -8.06
C ALA A 108 8.38 -12.79 -8.55
N GLU A 109 9.24 -13.77 -8.84
CA GLU A 109 10.65 -13.55 -9.18
C GLU A 109 10.83 -12.70 -10.44
N GLU A 110 10.16 -13.06 -11.54
CA GLU A 110 10.26 -12.35 -12.82
C GLU A 110 9.68 -10.94 -12.72
N ALA A 111 8.50 -10.78 -12.10
CA ALA A 111 7.81 -9.50 -11.98
C ALA A 111 8.57 -8.50 -11.10
N ILE A 112 9.02 -8.92 -9.90
CA ILE A 112 9.83 -8.08 -9.01
C ILE A 112 11.18 -7.75 -9.66
N THR A 113 11.83 -8.72 -10.32
CA THR A 113 13.11 -8.47 -11.00
C THR A 113 12.95 -7.50 -12.17
N THR A 114 11.85 -7.59 -12.92
CA THR A 114 11.56 -6.67 -14.02
C THR A 114 11.36 -5.24 -13.52
N LEU A 115 10.48 -5.04 -12.53
CA LEU A 115 10.24 -3.74 -11.93
C LEU A 115 11.51 -3.16 -11.26
N ALA A 116 12.36 -4.00 -10.66
CA ALA A 116 13.64 -3.57 -10.11
C ALA A 116 14.60 -3.09 -11.21
N ASN A 117 14.75 -3.85 -12.30
CA ASN A 117 15.59 -3.47 -13.44
C ASN A 117 15.08 -2.19 -14.14
N GLU A 118 13.76 -2.02 -14.26
CA GLU A 118 13.14 -0.82 -14.83
C GLU A 118 13.43 0.41 -13.95
N ALA A 119 13.24 0.30 -12.64
CA ALA A 119 13.54 1.37 -11.69
C ALA A 119 15.04 1.68 -11.61
N GLU A 120 15.92 0.68 -11.62
CA GLU A 120 17.38 0.86 -11.66
C GLU A 120 17.81 1.56 -12.96
N SER A 121 17.34 1.09 -14.12
CA SER A 121 17.64 1.71 -15.42
C SER A 121 17.11 3.14 -15.53
N ALA A 122 15.97 3.45 -14.90
CA ALA A 122 15.45 4.81 -14.84
C ALA A 122 16.35 5.73 -13.99
N MET A 123 16.87 5.24 -12.85
CA MET A 123 17.83 5.98 -12.02
C MET A 123 19.15 6.20 -12.75
N ASP A 124 19.68 5.19 -13.44
CA ASP A 124 20.94 5.30 -14.21
C ASP A 124 20.83 6.39 -15.27
N LYS A 125 19.75 6.38 -16.07
CA LYS A 125 19.46 7.43 -17.07
C LYS A 125 19.33 8.82 -16.45
N ALA A 126 18.75 8.92 -15.26
CA ALA A 126 18.61 10.19 -14.54
C ALA A 126 19.94 10.71 -13.99
N GLU A 127 20.89 9.83 -13.65
CA GLU A 127 22.26 10.17 -13.24
C GLU A 127 23.16 10.55 -14.42
N GLU A 128 23.00 9.89 -15.57
CA GLU A 128 23.70 10.22 -16.82
C GLU A 128 23.20 11.54 -17.46
N THR A 129 22.00 12.00 -17.10
CA THR A 129 21.41 13.21 -17.67
C THR A 129 22.07 14.46 -17.09
N ASP A 130 22.62 15.31 -17.96
CA ASP A 130 23.13 16.64 -17.59
C ASP A 130 21.97 17.57 -17.17
N TYR A 131 21.62 17.49 -15.88
CA TYR A 131 20.56 18.25 -15.26
C TYR A 131 20.84 19.77 -15.22
N HIS A 132 22.06 20.23 -15.52
CA HIS A 132 22.35 21.66 -15.70
C HIS A 132 21.69 22.23 -16.96
N GLN A 133 21.35 21.39 -17.94
CA GLN A 133 20.64 21.76 -19.17
C GLN A 133 19.11 21.66 -19.03
N LEU A 134 18.61 21.06 -17.95
CA LEU A 134 17.18 20.90 -17.70
C LEU A 134 16.57 22.11 -16.99
N SER A 135 15.36 22.49 -17.40
CA SER A 135 14.53 23.40 -16.61
C SER A 135 14.04 22.69 -15.34
N ARG A 136 13.77 23.45 -14.27
CA ARG A 136 13.20 22.91 -13.02
C ARG A 136 11.98 22.02 -13.25
N LYS A 137 11.09 22.39 -14.20
CA LYS A 137 9.92 21.60 -14.58
C LYS A 137 10.28 20.22 -15.16
N GLN A 138 11.38 20.10 -15.90
CA GLN A 138 11.85 18.82 -16.41
C GLN A 138 12.42 17.96 -15.27
N CYS A 139 13.17 18.55 -14.33
CA CYS A 139 13.60 17.84 -13.12
C CYS A 139 12.41 17.39 -12.25
N ASP A 140 11.39 18.26 -12.05
CA ASP A 140 10.14 17.92 -11.35
C ASP A 140 9.43 16.72 -12.01
N LEU A 141 9.38 16.68 -13.34
CA LEU A 141 8.77 15.58 -14.10
C LEU A 141 9.60 14.29 -14.03
N MET A 142 10.92 14.39 -14.13
CA MET A 142 11.84 13.25 -14.02
C MET A 142 11.75 12.60 -12.64
N ASN A 143 11.78 13.40 -11.57
CA ASN A 143 11.60 12.90 -10.20
C ASN A 143 10.25 12.20 -10.00
N LYS A 144 9.17 12.73 -10.57
CA LYS A 144 7.84 12.08 -10.53
C LYS A 144 7.78 10.77 -11.31
N SER A 145 8.58 10.62 -12.37
CA SER A 145 8.71 9.34 -13.06
C SER A 145 9.46 8.33 -12.20
N LEU A 146 10.63 8.72 -11.66
CA LEU A 146 11.41 7.88 -10.74
C LEU A 146 10.61 7.47 -9.49
N GLU A 147 9.77 8.37 -8.98
CA GLU A 147 8.85 8.08 -7.89
C GLU A 147 7.82 7.02 -8.25
N ARG A 148 7.29 7.04 -9.48
CA ARG A 148 6.36 6.00 -9.96
C ARG A 148 7.04 4.65 -10.08
N GLU A 149 8.21 4.55 -10.71
CA GLU A 149 8.89 3.25 -10.90
C GLU A 149 9.20 2.58 -9.54
N VAL A 150 9.70 3.38 -8.58
CA VAL A 150 9.99 2.89 -7.21
C VAL A 150 8.71 2.56 -6.44
N TYR A 151 7.60 3.24 -6.70
CA TYR A 151 6.31 2.96 -6.10
C TYR A 151 5.68 1.66 -6.62
N GLU A 152 5.72 1.40 -7.94
CA GLU A 152 5.16 0.15 -8.49
C GLU A 152 5.95 -1.08 -8.00
N LEU A 153 7.29 -1.00 -7.95
CA LEU A 153 8.11 -2.05 -7.31
C LEU A 153 7.74 -2.25 -5.83
N GLU A 154 7.58 -1.16 -5.06
CA GLU A 154 7.17 -1.25 -3.65
C GLU A 154 5.77 -1.85 -3.49
N LYS A 155 4.84 -1.51 -4.38
CA LYS A 155 3.48 -2.04 -4.40
C LYS A 155 3.50 -3.55 -4.61
N GLU A 156 4.20 -4.03 -5.65
CA GLU A 156 4.29 -5.45 -5.97
C GLU A 156 4.91 -6.28 -4.83
N VAL A 157 6.01 -5.78 -4.24
CA VAL A 157 6.67 -6.41 -3.08
C VAL A 157 5.77 -6.45 -1.84
N ASN A 158 4.87 -5.47 -1.68
CA ASN A 158 3.92 -5.44 -0.57
C ASN A 158 2.69 -6.33 -0.82
N ASP A 159 2.13 -6.33 -2.03
CA ASP A 159 0.99 -7.16 -2.41
C ASP A 159 1.31 -8.66 -2.23
N TRP A 160 2.57 -9.05 -2.45
CA TRP A 160 3.05 -10.43 -2.25
C TRP A 160 3.82 -10.69 -0.95
N MET A 161 3.85 -9.76 0.02
CA MET A 161 4.71 -9.89 1.22
C MET A 161 4.44 -11.15 2.07
N ASN A 162 3.26 -11.75 1.95
CA ASN A 162 2.81 -12.95 2.67
C ASN A 162 2.85 -14.24 1.83
N LEU A 163 3.38 -14.13 0.60
CA LEU A 163 3.40 -15.15 -0.45
C LEU A 163 4.82 -15.47 -0.95
N ILE A 164 5.83 -14.69 -0.58
CA ILE A 164 7.24 -14.92 -0.94
C ILE A 164 8.10 -15.31 0.28
N PRO A 165 9.22 -16.03 0.10
CA PRO A 165 10.12 -16.40 1.19
C PRO A 165 10.72 -15.18 1.89
N ARG A 166 10.95 -15.28 3.21
CA ARG A 166 11.45 -14.16 4.05
C ARG A 166 12.80 -13.60 3.59
N SER A 167 13.69 -14.41 3.03
CA SER A 167 14.96 -13.95 2.46
C SER A 167 14.71 -13.01 1.28
N MET A 168 13.95 -13.48 0.29
CA MET A 168 13.62 -12.72 -0.92
C MET A 168 12.86 -11.44 -0.58
N LEU A 169 11.89 -11.49 0.36
CA LEU A 169 11.19 -10.31 0.85
C LEU A 169 12.15 -9.25 1.43
N THR A 170 13.18 -9.68 2.13
CA THR A 170 14.19 -8.78 2.73
C THR A 170 15.05 -8.15 1.62
N GLU A 171 15.49 -8.95 0.65
CA GLU A 171 16.28 -8.49 -0.49
C GLU A 171 15.50 -7.49 -1.37
N SER A 172 14.23 -7.77 -1.70
CA SER A 172 13.37 -6.87 -2.47
C SER A 172 13.06 -5.57 -1.71
N LYS A 173 12.78 -5.64 -0.41
CA LYS A 173 12.61 -4.43 0.43
C LYS A 173 13.90 -3.61 0.53
N ASP A 174 15.04 -4.27 0.49
CA ASP A 174 16.35 -3.60 0.48
C ASP A 174 16.66 -2.93 -0.85
N CYS A 175 16.25 -3.52 -1.98
CA CYS A 175 16.27 -2.86 -3.30
C CYS A 175 15.41 -1.58 -3.28
N VAL A 176 14.12 -1.68 -2.91
CA VAL A 176 13.21 -0.51 -2.76
C VAL A 176 13.82 0.57 -1.88
N ARG A 177 14.39 0.19 -0.73
CA ARG A 177 15.03 1.11 0.23
C ARG A 177 16.28 1.79 -0.32
N LYS A 178 17.08 1.11 -1.14
CA LYS A 178 18.23 1.70 -1.86
C LYS A 178 17.75 2.68 -2.92
N LEU A 179 16.79 2.29 -3.75
CA LEU A 179 16.23 3.13 -4.82
C LEU A 179 15.58 4.42 -4.29
N LYS A 180 14.80 4.34 -3.21
CA LYS A 180 14.24 5.52 -2.53
C LYS A 180 15.32 6.52 -2.09
N LYS A 181 16.42 6.04 -1.51
CA LYS A 181 17.55 6.88 -1.11
C LYS A 181 18.32 7.46 -2.29
N ARG A 182 18.51 6.69 -3.37
CA ARG A 182 19.15 7.14 -4.61
C ARG A 182 18.35 8.30 -5.23
N ARG A 183 17.03 8.13 -5.33
CA ARG A 183 16.06 9.16 -5.76
C ARG A 183 16.12 10.43 -4.91
N GLU A 184 16.09 10.30 -3.59
CA GLU A 184 16.13 11.42 -2.65
C GLU A 184 17.43 12.23 -2.80
N LYS A 185 18.59 11.54 -2.89
CA LYS A 185 19.89 12.16 -3.16
C LYS A 185 19.92 12.93 -4.48
N LEU A 186 19.43 12.32 -5.57
CA LEU A 186 19.32 12.99 -6.87
C LEU A 186 18.45 14.25 -6.80
N TRP A 187 17.31 14.15 -6.10
CA TRP A 187 16.40 15.27 -5.93
C TRP A 187 17.02 16.43 -5.17
N ASP A 188 17.75 16.14 -4.08
CA ASP A 188 18.48 17.16 -3.32
C ASP A 188 19.55 17.84 -4.18
N GLU A 189 20.35 17.08 -4.93
CA GLU A 189 21.39 17.62 -5.83
C GLU A 189 20.80 18.60 -6.87
N TRP A 190 19.64 18.29 -7.44
CA TRP A 190 18.92 19.19 -8.36
C TRP A 190 18.31 20.41 -7.63
N ALA A 191 17.80 20.23 -6.41
CA ALA A 191 17.17 21.29 -5.62
C ALA A 191 18.16 22.38 -5.16
N TRP A 192 19.37 21.99 -4.74
CA TRP A 192 20.36 22.94 -4.21
C TRP A 192 20.92 23.91 -5.27
N GLN A 193 20.99 23.51 -6.54
CA GLN A 193 21.50 24.39 -7.61
C GLN A 193 20.49 25.44 -8.10
N GLY A 194 19.18 25.23 -7.92
CA GLY A 194 18.17 26.23 -8.26
C GLY A 194 18.35 27.57 -7.53
N ASN A 195 19.02 27.58 -6.37
CA ASN A 195 19.29 28.78 -5.58
C ASN A 195 20.65 29.44 -5.86
N SER A 196 21.62 28.72 -6.44
CA SER A 196 23.00 29.23 -6.60
C SER A 196 23.12 30.31 -7.69
N GLN A 197 22.40 30.16 -8.81
CA GLN A 197 22.33 31.20 -9.85
C GLN A 197 21.64 32.49 -9.35
N GLY A 198 20.63 32.37 -8.48
CA GLY A 198 19.92 33.51 -7.91
C GLY A 198 20.80 34.41 -7.05
N PHE A 199 21.64 33.82 -6.19
CA PHE A 199 22.54 34.58 -5.31
C PHE A 199 23.61 35.37 -6.08
N CYS A 200 24.15 34.82 -7.17
CA CYS A 200 25.18 35.47 -7.97
C CYS A 200 24.66 36.73 -8.69
N LEU A 201 23.43 36.69 -9.21
CA LEU A 201 22.79 37.84 -9.87
C LEU A 201 22.36 38.95 -8.88
N VAL A 202 21.85 38.59 -7.70
CA VAL A 202 21.50 39.57 -6.66
C VAL A 202 22.75 40.28 -6.11
N SER A 203 23.86 39.55 -5.94
CA SER A 203 25.14 40.14 -5.50
C SER A 203 25.73 41.11 -6.55
N LYS A 204 25.68 40.75 -7.85
CA LYS A 204 26.07 41.65 -8.95
C LYS A 204 25.19 42.90 -9.03
N ARG A 205 23.85 42.78 -8.89
CA ARG A 205 22.94 43.95 -8.86
C ARG A 205 23.19 44.88 -7.67
N LYS A 206 23.39 44.35 -6.46
CA LYS A 206 23.75 45.17 -5.27
C LYS A 206 25.10 45.87 -5.45
N SER A 207 26.07 45.23 -6.11
CA SER A 207 27.38 45.81 -6.39
C SER A 207 27.35 46.92 -7.46
N GLN A 208 26.53 46.76 -8.52
CA GLN A 208 26.31 47.82 -9.50
C GLN A 208 25.58 49.04 -8.90
N MET A 209 24.54 48.84 -8.08
CA MET A 209 23.89 49.96 -7.37
C MET A 209 24.85 50.71 -6.43
N LYS A 210 25.75 50.00 -5.74
CA LYS A 210 26.80 50.66 -4.92
C LYS A 210 27.78 51.48 -5.76
N ARG A 211 28.14 51.04 -6.97
CA ARG A 211 28.99 51.83 -7.88
C ARG A 211 28.28 53.08 -8.41
N GLN A 212 27.01 52.98 -8.82
CA GLN A 212 26.23 54.16 -9.27
C GLN A 212 25.92 55.16 -8.15
N ARG A 213 25.88 54.73 -6.88
CA ARG A 213 25.80 55.66 -5.75
C ARG A 213 27.13 56.33 -5.42
N LYS A 214 28.28 55.73 -5.76
CA LYS A 214 29.59 56.35 -5.48
C LYS A 214 29.97 57.41 -6.52
N THR A 215 29.61 57.24 -7.79
CA THR A 215 29.82 58.26 -8.85
C THR A 215 28.87 59.47 -8.77
N LYS A 216 27.91 59.49 -7.83
CA LYS A 216 26.99 60.63 -7.62
C LYS A 216 27.23 61.40 -6.30
N VAL A 217 28.28 61.05 -5.55
CA VAL A 217 28.63 61.71 -4.28
C VAL A 217 29.75 62.74 -4.45
N ASP A 218 30.64 62.58 -5.44
CA ASP A 218 31.79 63.48 -5.63
C ASP A 218 31.45 64.80 -6.36
N ASN A 219 30.19 64.97 -6.83
CA ASN A 219 29.71 66.18 -7.53
C ASN A 219 28.52 66.88 -6.83
N GLY A 220 28.29 66.65 -5.54
CA GLY A 220 27.06 67.09 -4.87
C GLY A 220 27.15 67.43 -3.37
N ALA A 221 28.35 67.62 -2.83
CA ALA A 221 28.57 67.82 -1.39
C ALA A 221 28.98 69.26 -1.02
N SER A 222 28.26 70.27 -1.54
CA SER A 222 28.39 71.67 -1.08
C SER A 222 27.08 72.46 -1.23
N LEU A 223 26.03 72.08 -0.48
CA LEU A 223 25.18 73.06 0.24
C LEU A 223 24.26 72.41 1.30
N VAL A 224 24.72 72.51 2.55
CA VAL A 224 23.98 72.76 3.81
C VAL A 224 22.48 72.35 3.93
N ARG A 225 22.28 71.21 4.60
CA ARG A 225 21.31 70.90 5.68
C ARG A 225 20.22 71.94 6.09
N LYS A 226 18.96 71.48 6.12
CA LYS A 226 17.91 71.59 7.20
C LYS A 226 16.52 71.24 6.59
N GLN A 227 15.51 70.67 7.25
CA GLN A 227 15.39 69.82 8.45
C GLN A 227 13.98 69.17 8.44
N HIS A 228 13.83 67.96 8.99
CA HIS A 228 12.58 67.30 9.46
C HIS A 228 11.40 66.91 8.54
N LEU A 229 10.94 65.66 8.78
CA LEU A 229 9.56 65.10 8.91
C LEU A 229 8.36 65.87 8.29
N LEU A 230 7.32 65.22 7.74
CA LEU A 230 6.77 63.86 7.99
C LEU A 230 5.98 63.36 6.76
N VAL A 231 5.76 62.04 6.65
CA VAL A 231 5.03 61.40 5.54
C VAL A 231 3.63 60.96 5.97
N LEU A 232 2.61 61.35 5.20
CA LEU A 232 1.35 60.62 5.06
C LEU A 232 0.79 60.84 3.64
N ASN A 233 0.43 59.77 2.93
CA ASN A 233 -0.71 59.82 2.02
C ASN A 233 -1.28 58.43 1.64
N LEU A 234 -2.60 58.34 1.80
CA LEU A 234 -3.53 57.33 1.29
C LEU A 234 -4.48 58.11 0.31
N SER A 235 -5.45 57.56 -0.42
CA SER A 235 -5.98 56.20 -0.52
C SER A 235 -6.66 55.99 -1.90
N LEU A 236 -6.71 54.75 -2.37
CA LEU A 236 -7.78 54.16 -3.21
C LEU A 236 -8.27 54.82 -4.53
N SER A 237 -8.29 53.95 -5.56
CA SER A 237 -9.44 53.68 -6.47
C SER A 237 -9.76 54.69 -7.59
N HIS A 238 -10.53 54.40 -8.64
CA HIS A 238 -11.37 53.25 -9.08
C HIS A 238 -11.21 53.05 -10.61
N SER A 239 -11.64 51.93 -11.18
CA SER A 239 -12.09 51.85 -12.60
C SER A 239 -12.91 50.59 -12.89
N THR A 240 -13.87 50.70 -13.81
CA THR A 240 -14.95 49.72 -13.99
C THR A 240 -15.33 49.58 -15.47
N LEU A 241 -15.58 48.35 -15.91
CA LEU A 241 -16.30 47.90 -17.13
C LEU A 241 -15.81 48.36 -18.53
N ILE A 242 -15.75 47.39 -19.44
CA ILE A 242 -16.50 47.40 -20.73
C ILE A 242 -16.62 45.95 -21.24
N THR A 243 -17.76 45.64 -21.86
CA THR A 243 -18.15 44.33 -22.39
C THR A 243 -17.96 44.29 -23.91
N LEU A 244 -17.48 43.18 -24.49
CA LEU A 244 -17.83 42.78 -25.86
C LEU A 244 -17.86 41.25 -26.02
N ASN A 245 -18.83 40.80 -26.81
CA ASN A 245 -19.06 39.41 -27.28
C ASN A 245 -18.48 39.29 -28.72
N PRO A 246 -18.23 38.09 -29.29
CA PRO A 246 -19.33 37.44 -30.02
C PRO A 246 -19.32 35.89 -30.14
N GLN A 247 -20.51 35.39 -30.50
CA GLN A 247 -20.88 34.15 -31.21
C GLN A 247 -19.78 33.23 -31.81
N SER A 248 -19.95 31.90 -31.65
CA SER A 248 -20.49 31.03 -32.72
C SER A 248 -20.70 29.54 -32.31
N GLU A 249 -21.93 29.05 -32.51
CA GLU A 249 -22.27 27.64 -32.79
C GLU A 249 -22.04 27.36 -34.30
N PRO A 250 -22.03 26.11 -34.87
CA PRO A 250 -22.97 25.01 -34.55
C PRO A 250 -22.49 23.54 -34.78
N SER A 251 -23.42 22.58 -34.56
CA SER A 251 -23.59 21.30 -35.33
C SER A 251 -22.45 20.25 -35.40
N SER A 252 -22.67 18.93 -35.55
CA SER A 252 -23.87 18.07 -35.56
C SER A 252 -23.46 16.59 -35.67
N LEU A 253 -24.38 15.65 -35.37
CA LEU A 253 -24.53 14.31 -36.01
C LEU A 253 -23.32 13.34 -36.08
N ALA A 254 -23.44 12.16 -35.45
CA ALA A 254 -23.75 10.91 -36.18
C ALA A 254 -23.67 9.64 -35.29
N CYS A 255 -24.71 8.81 -35.34
CA CYS A 255 -24.58 7.37 -35.12
C CYS A 255 -24.35 6.70 -36.49
N PRO A 256 -23.68 5.53 -36.52
CA PRO A 256 -24.41 4.28 -36.82
C PRO A 256 -24.06 3.18 -35.80
N ALA A 257 -25.00 2.40 -35.28
CA ALA A 257 -25.81 1.40 -35.98
C ALA A 257 -24.98 0.23 -36.53
N SER A 258 -24.83 -0.82 -35.71
CA SER A 258 -24.54 -2.17 -36.20
C SER A 258 -25.80 -2.79 -36.83
N PRO A 259 -25.63 -3.64 -37.85
CA PRO A 259 -26.29 -4.95 -37.86
C PRO A 259 -25.29 -6.09 -38.20
N GLN A 260 -25.29 -7.21 -37.47
CA GLN A 260 -25.93 -8.51 -37.85
C GLN A 260 -25.29 -9.20 -39.08
N ILE A 261 -25.14 -10.53 -39.19
CA ILE A 261 -25.45 -11.70 -38.32
C ILE A 261 -24.63 -12.94 -38.79
N SER A 262 -24.74 -14.06 -38.07
CA SER A 262 -24.32 -15.44 -38.43
C SER A 262 -22.87 -15.85 -38.11
N ALA A 263 -22.59 -17.03 -37.52
CA ALA A 263 -23.51 -18.10 -37.11
C ALA A 263 -23.09 -18.86 -35.83
N MET A 264 -24.13 -19.28 -35.11
CA MET A 264 -24.27 -20.35 -34.13
C MET A 264 -23.12 -21.38 -34.01
N VAL A 265 -22.68 -21.60 -32.77
CA VAL A 265 -22.74 -22.94 -32.15
C VAL A 265 -23.31 -22.78 -30.74
N HIS A 266 -24.37 -23.53 -30.43
CA HIS A 266 -24.94 -23.60 -29.07
C HIS A 266 -24.01 -24.40 -28.14
N PHE A 267 -23.82 -23.91 -26.91
CA PHE A 267 -23.77 -24.81 -25.76
C PHE A 267 -24.48 -24.19 -24.56
N GLN A 268 -25.25 -25.00 -23.85
CA GLN A 268 -26.32 -24.56 -22.96
C GLN A 268 -26.02 -25.01 -21.53
N MET A 269 -26.01 -24.06 -20.60
CA MET A 269 -25.87 -24.31 -19.16
C MET A 269 -26.95 -23.53 -18.40
N PRO A 270 -27.62 -24.14 -17.40
CA PRO A 270 -28.80 -23.55 -16.77
C PRO A 270 -28.46 -22.45 -15.77
N ARG A 271 -29.26 -21.37 -15.79
CA ARG A 271 -29.34 -20.41 -14.68
C ARG A 271 -30.40 -20.89 -13.69
N THR A 272 -30.03 -21.05 -12.42
CA THR A 272 -30.99 -21.03 -11.31
C THR A 272 -30.92 -19.68 -10.62
N HIS A 273 -32.01 -18.91 -10.68
CA HIS A 273 -32.21 -17.78 -9.78
C HIS A 273 -32.60 -18.30 -8.40
N HIS A 274 -32.01 -17.74 -7.35
CA HIS A 274 -32.81 -17.41 -6.16
C HIS A 274 -32.41 -16.05 -5.62
N SER A 275 -33.41 -15.18 -5.55
CA SER A 275 -33.38 -13.92 -4.82
C SER A 275 -33.79 -14.23 -3.39
N GLU A 276 -33.14 -13.63 -2.40
CA GLU A 276 -33.89 -13.06 -1.28
C GLU A 276 -33.17 -11.88 -0.62
N ARG A 277 -33.96 -10.89 -0.21
CA ARG A 277 -33.52 -9.71 0.52
C ARG A 277 -33.63 -10.00 2.02
N SER A 278 -32.72 -9.47 2.83
CA SER A 278 -33.04 -9.17 4.23
C SER A 278 -32.40 -7.85 4.65
N THR A 279 -33.09 -7.12 5.51
CA THR A 279 -32.89 -5.70 5.81
C THR A 279 -32.86 -5.47 7.32
N HIS A 280 -31.93 -4.62 7.78
CA HIS A 280 -31.79 -4.16 9.18
C HIS A 280 -31.41 -5.28 10.19
N CYS A 281 -30.73 -5.02 11.31
CA CYS A 281 -30.59 -3.78 12.08
C CYS A 281 -29.13 -3.36 12.37
N LYS A 282 -28.91 -2.04 12.51
CA LYS A 282 -27.78 -1.50 13.29
C LYS A 282 -28.18 -1.49 14.76
N VAL A 283 -27.33 -2.01 15.64
CA VAL A 283 -27.39 -1.69 17.08
C VAL A 283 -26.25 -0.72 17.36
N VAL A 284 -26.60 0.47 17.82
CA VAL A 284 -25.67 1.47 18.34
C VAL A 284 -25.74 1.39 19.86
N LEU A 285 -24.65 1.01 20.50
CA LEU A 285 -24.48 1.17 21.94
C LEU A 285 -23.57 2.37 22.20
N ALA A 286 -24.20 3.52 22.41
CA ALA A 286 -23.58 4.68 23.03
C ALA A 286 -23.96 4.68 24.52
N GLY A 287 -22.97 4.82 25.40
CA GLY A 287 -23.21 4.81 26.84
C GLY A 287 -23.84 6.11 27.36
N THR A 288 -24.37 6.07 28.58
CA THR A 288 -24.67 7.27 29.35
C THR A 288 -24.39 7.02 30.83
N LEU A 289 -23.72 7.99 31.46
CA LEU A 289 -23.42 8.01 32.89
C LEU A 289 -24.70 8.30 33.70
N GLY A 290 -24.81 7.73 34.89
CA GLY A 290 -25.93 7.94 35.80
C GLY A 290 -25.51 7.80 37.26
N LEU A 291 -24.91 8.86 37.82
CA LEU A 291 -24.67 9.00 39.25
C LEU A 291 -25.96 9.46 39.96
N THR A 292 -26.42 8.72 40.96
CA THR A 292 -27.10 9.26 42.15
C THR A 292 -26.92 8.32 43.34
N MET A 293 -26.32 8.82 44.41
CA MET A 293 -26.47 8.23 45.76
C MET A 293 -27.87 8.58 46.30
N ILE A 294 -28.38 7.79 47.26
CA ILE A 294 -28.63 8.24 48.65
C ILE A 294 -29.23 7.08 49.47
N ASP A 295 -28.65 6.90 50.66
CA ASP A 295 -28.99 6.03 51.81
C ASP A 295 -30.41 6.27 52.40
N PRO A 296 -30.94 5.48 53.38
CA PRO A 296 -30.22 4.57 54.29
C PRO A 296 -30.76 3.13 54.46
#